data_AF-A0A523Q8V1-F1
#
_entry.id   AF-A0A523Q8V1-F1
#
_cell.length_a   1.000
_cell.length_b   1.000
_cell.length_c   1.000
_cell.angle_alpha   90.00
_cell.angle_beta   90.00
_cell.angle_gamma   90.00
#
_symmetry.space_group_name_H-M   'P 1'
#
loop_
_entity.id
_entity.type
_entity.pdbx_description
1 polymer ?
#
loop_
_entity_poly.entity_id
_entity_poly.type
_entity_poly.pdbx_seq_one_letter_code
_entity_poly.pdbx_strand_id
1 'polypeptide(L)'
;MTSTTLETPLAGTAPHRPHATVGAGAALLAGSLLGCADDDVPAAAPQRRAASAALQASYTAYTAEQLSAAFAPRSVGLVDAEAAARFLAQASFGPTVASMAAVRTLGFEAWLEAQFAAPRGEPHVDRVMAQYQTLGGWTYTIPVFGSRNSEFMLNEAWRAMMTGADPLRQRVVAALLEIMVVTTRVGTIGIGANQISAAAYVDMLGTHAFGNFRALLEGVATSSAMGVYLSHRDNLKAQYDAQGQELSVPDENFARELMQLFSIGLYQLESDGRLLLKDGQAQETYAQSDVFNLARVFTGWVVDKSPTGQDPLLAWAQPMQVRRHRPVASQGTVGVQFLPPGLCAAAIGDGCRGLGGARVSTAGGPGHWGLREQDQ
;
A
#
# COMPACT_ATOMS: atom_id res chain seq x y z
N MET A 1 -9.92 -28.27 -35.35
CA MET A 1 -10.44 -27.20 -36.24
C MET A 1 -9.40 -26.09 -36.25
N THR A 2 -9.13 -25.58 -37.45
CA THR A 2 -7.96 -24.83 -37.90
C THR A 2 -7.70 -23.51 -37.17
N SER A 3 -6.44 -23.33 -36.75
CA SER A 3 -5.82 -22.07 -36.40
C SER A 3 -5.79 -21.15 -37.63
N THR A 4 -6.21 -19.89 -37.47
CA THR A 4 -5.98 -18.85 -38.48
C THR A 4 -5.45 -17.60 -37.77
N THR A 5 -4.15 -17.40 -37.87
CA THR A 5 -3.42 -16.17 -37.55
C THR A 5 -3.65 -15.14 -38.66
N LEU A 6 -4.11 -13.94 -38.30
CA LEU A 6 -4.11 -12.77 -39.18
C LEU A 6 -3.02 -11.82 -38.71
N GLU A 7 -1.85 -11.93 -39.34
CA GLU A 7 -0.80 -10.91 -39.31
C GLU A 7 -1.14 -9.84 -40.35
N THR A 8 -1.06 -8.57 -39.96
CA THR A 8 -1.08 -7.43 -40.88
C THR A 8 0.21 -6.63 -40.67
N PRO A 9 0.95 -6.25 -41.73
CA PRO A 9 2.27 -5.62 -41.58
C PRO A 9 2.14 -4.11 -41.35
N LEU A 10 2.85 -3.59 -40.34
CA LEU A 10 3.05 -2.15 -40.18
C LEU A 10 4.33 -1.74 -40.95
N ALA A 11 4.16 -0.91 -41.98
CA ALA A 11 5.24 -0.26 -42.70
C ALA A 11 5.46 1.16 -42.19
N GLY A 12 6.73 1.57 -42.08
CA GLY A 12 7.15 2.96 -42.27
C GLY A 12 7.47 3.77 -41.01
N THR A 13 8.73 3.68 -40.58
CA THR A 13 9.40 4.59 -39.64
C THR A 13 9.60 5.99 -40.26
N ALA A 14 9.27 7.05 -39.50
CA ALA A 14 9.80 8.40 -39.68
C ALA A 14 10.42 8.88 -38.35
N PRO A 15 11.56 9.60 -38.36
CA PRO A 15 12.36 9.87 -37.17
C PRO A 15 11.77 11.00 -36.32
N HIS A 16 11.52 10.73 -35.03
CA HIS A 16 11.19 11.75 -34.05
C HIS A 16 12.42 12.62 -33.73
N ARG A 17 12.27 13.94 -33.87
CA ARG A 17 13.21 14.94 -33.36
C ARG A 17 13.16 14.97 -31.82
N PRO A 18 14.29 15.10 -31.11
CA PRO A 18 14.30 15.19 -29.66
C PRO A 18 13.72 16.55 -29.22
N HIS A 19 12.64 16.51 -28.46
CA HIS A 19 12.18 17.67 -27.71
C HIS A 19 13.09 17.86 -26.48
N ALA A 20 13.58 19.08 -26.32
CA ALA A 20 14.41 19.50 -25.20
C ALA A 20 13.74 19.18 -23.87
N THR A 21 14.44 18.40 -23.06
CA THR A 21 14.13 18.10 -21.67
C THR A 21 14.15 19.38 -20.84
N VAL A 22 12.99 19.80 -20.34
CA VAL A 22 12.90 20.75 -19.24
C VAL A 22 13.24 19.96 -17.96
N GLY A 23 14.53 19.89 -17.66
CA GLY A 23 15.05 19.39 -16.39
C GLY A 23 14.88 20.45 -15.31
N ALA A 24 13.81 20.34 -14.52
CA ALA A 24 13.67 21.04 -13.25
C ALA A 24 12.72 20.23 -12.35
N GLY A 25 13.26 19.20 -11.68
CA GLY A 25 12.47 18.37 -10.78
C GLY A 25 13.27 17.34 -9.97
N ALA A 26 14.59 17.51 -9.82
CA ALA A 26 15.45 16.52 -9.15
C ALA A 26 16.44 17.15 -8.15
N ALA A 27 16.03 18.21 -7.45
CA ALA A 27 16.83 18.77 -6.37
C ALA A 27 15.91 19.21 -5.24
N LEU A 28 15.69 18.32 -4.26
CA LEU A 28 15.35 18.64 -2.87
C LEU A 28 15.16 17.32 -2.09
N LEU A 29 16.27 16.65 -1.72
CA LEU A 29 16.31 15.66 -0.63
C LEU A 29 17.76 15.36 -0.16
N ALA A 30 18.69 16.31 -0.29
CA ALA A 30 20.11 16.13 0.07
C ALA A 30 20.57 17.04 1.23
N GLY A 31 19.65 17.48 2.10
CA GLY A 31 19.92 18.51 3.11
C GLY A 31 20.03 18.07 4.58
N SER A 32 19.80 16.80 4.91
CA SER A 32 19.64 16.39 6.33
C SER A 32 20.48 15.18 6.79
N LEU A 33 21.57 14.83 6.09
CA LEU A 33 22.45 13.72 6.50
C LEU A 33 23.94 14.06 6.66
N LEU A 34 24.32 15.33 6.76
CA LEU A 34 25.70 15.74 7.05
C LEU A 34 25.79 16.39 8.43
N GLY A 35 25.79 15.54 9.45
CA GLY A 35 25.95 15.99 10.83
C GLY A 35 26.06 14.81 11.78
N CYS A 36 27.07 13.95 11.60
CA CYS A 36 27.67 13.04 12.60
C CYS A 36 28.88 12.36 11.91
N ALA A 37 29.98 13.10 11.75
CA ALA A 37 31.28 12.50 11.48
C ALA A 37 32.09 12.69 12.76
N ASP A 38 32.11 11.68 13.62
CA ASP A 38 33.02 11.65 14.77
C ASP A 38 34.44 11.35 14.27
N ASP A 39 35.36 12.22 14.67
CA ASP A 39 36.79 12.15 14.46
C ASP A 39 37.38 11.00 15.29
N ASP A 40 37.64 9.83 14.67
CA ASP A 40 38.57 8.85 15.25
C ASP A 40 39.19 7.92 14.17
N VAL A 41 39.93 8.52 13.23
CA VAL A 41 40.89 7.80 12.39
C VAL A 41 42.26 8.49 12.49
N PRO A 42 43.35 7.76 12.83
CA PRO A 42 44.67 8.36 12.98
C PRO A 42 45.21 8.90 11.65
N ALA A 43 45.98 9.98 11.79
CA ALA A 43 46.53 10.82 10.74
C ALA A 43 47.08 10.05 9.51
N ALA A 44 46.37 10.15 8.39
CA ALA A 44 46.95 9.90 7.07
C ALA A 44 46.39 10.88 6.02
N ALA A 45 47.34 11.66 5.48
CA ALA A 45 47.29 12.45 4.24
C ALA A 45 46.55 13.82 4.23
N PRO A 46 47.29 14.96 4.11
CA PRO A 46 46.72 16.32 4.03
C PRO A 46 45.95 16.63 2.73
N GLN A 47 45.86 15.68 1.80
CA GLN A 47 45.29 15.92 0.46
C GLN A 47 43.75 15.76 0.39
N ARG A 48 43.08 15.21 1.42
CA ARG A 48 41.61 15.09 1.44
C ARG A 48 40.87 16.34 1.94
N ARG A 49 41.53 17.25 2.67
CA ARG A 49 40.88 18.48 3.19
C ARG A 49 40.67 19.57 2.13
N ALA A 50 41.39 19.55 1.01
CA ALA A 50 41.19 20.52 -0.07
C ALA A 50 39.98 20.19 -0.96
N ALA A 51 39.62 18.91 -1.12
CA ALA A 51 38.47 18.49 -1.93
C ALA A 51 37.13 18.76 -1.23
N SER A 52 37.08 18.77 0.11
CA SER A 52 35.87 19.06 0.88
C SER A 52 35.55 20.55 0.97
N ALA A 53 36.56 21.44 0.91
CA ALA A 53 36.33 22.88 0.90
C ALA A 53 35.89 23.42 -0.48
N ALA A 54 36.28 22.76 -1.57
CA ALA A 54 35.87 23.14 -2.93
C ALA A 54 34.46 22.67 -3.31
N LEU A 55 33.91 21.66 -2.60
CA LEU A 55 32.53 21.18 -2.81
C LEU A 55 31.48 21.93 -1.96
N GLN A 56 31.91 22.84 -1.07
CA GLN A 56 31.04 23.68 -0.24
C GLN A 56 30.60 24.98 -0.93
N ALA A 57 31.07 25.25 -2.16
CA ALA A 57 30.88 26.55 -2.81
C ALA A 57 29.64 26.66 -3.74
N SER A 58 28.77 25.64 -3.84
CA SER A 58 27.67 25.69 -4.83
C SER A 58 26.28 25.23 -4.35
N TYR A 59 26.09 24.97 -3.06
CA TYR A 59 24.75 24.83 -2.50
C TYR A 59 24.39 26.11 -1.75
N THR A 60 23.94 27.12 -2.47
CA THR A 60 23.17 28.20 -1.85
C THR A 60 21.91 27.56 -1.27
N ALA A 61 21.84 27.43 0.05
CA ALA A 61 20.61 27.07 0.72
C ALA A 61 19.53 28.07 0.30
N TYR A 62 18.47 27.59 -0.34
CA TYR A 62 17.34 28.43 -0.70
C TYR A 62 16.75 29.02 0.59
N THR A 63 16.56 30.33 0.63
CA THR A 63 15.89 30.97 1.76
C THR A 63 14.44 30.49 1.83
N ALA A 64 13.83 30.53 3.02
CA ALA A 64 12.40 30.23 3.18
C ALA A 64 11.53 31.06 2.23
N GLU A 65 11.96 32.27 1.89
CA GLU A 65 11.30 33.16 0.94
C GLU A 65 11.46 32.68 -0.52
N GLN A 66 12.63 32.15 -0.91
CA GLN A 66 12.83 31.55 -2.22
C GLN A 66 12.05 30.25 -2.41
N LEU A 67 11.96 29.42 -1.36
CA LEU A 67 11.10 28.24 -1.35
C LEU A 67 9.63 28.67 -1.43
N SER A 68 9.21 29.62 -0.61
CA SER A 68 7.85 30.17 -0.65
C SER A 68 7.49 30.80 -1.99
N ALA A 69 8.45 31.39 -2.72
CA ALA A 69 8.24 31.94 -4.05
C ALA A 69 8.22 30.87 -5.15
N ALA A 70 9.01 29.80 -5.01
CA ALA A 70 8.99 28.65 -5.92
C ALA A 70 7.68 27.85 -5.80
N PHE A 71 7.07 27.83 -4.62
CA PHE A 71 5.77 27.23 -4.32
C PHE A 71 4.65 28.27 -4.19
N ALA A 72 4.91 29.55 -4.52
CA ALA A 72 3.86 30.54 -4.53
C ALA A 72 2.85 30.14 -5.61
N PRO A 73 1.54 30.11 -5.31
CA PRO A 73 0.53 29.82 -6.33
C PRO A 73 0.71 30.84 -7.44
N ARG A 74 1.19 30.37 -8.59
CA ARG A 74 1.36 31.20 -9.76
C ARG A 74 -0.05 31.68 -10.11
N SER A 75 -0.24 32.99 -10.31
CA SER A 75 -1.52 33.50 -10.82
C SER A 75 -1.66 33.01 -12.26
N VAL A 76 -2.11 31.78 -12.43
CA VAL A 76 -2.47 31.23 -13.73
C VAL A 76 -3.78 31.93 -14.07
N GLY A 77 -3.88 32.52 -15.26
CA GLY A 77 -5.21 32.79 -15.83
C GLY A 77 -6.03 31.50 -15.84
N LEU A 78 -7.32 31.59 -16.18
CA LEU A 78 -8.18 30.40 -16.25
C LEU A 78 -7.44 29.27 -16.98
N VAL A 79 -7.42 28.06 -16.38
CA VAL A 79 -6.78 26.92 -17.02
C VAL A 79 -7.44 26.73 -18.38
N ASP A 80 -6.63 26.40 -19.38
CA ASP A 80 -7.15 26.08 -20.70
C ASP A 80 -8.08 24.86 -20.64
N ALA A 81 -9.11 24.84 -21.50
CA ALA A 81 -10.10 23.77 -21.48
C ALA A 81 -9.51 22.39 -21.83
N GLU A 82 -8.58 22.32 -22.77
CA GLU A 82 -7.89 21.07 -23.13
C GLU A 82 -7.02 20.58 -21.98
N ALA A 83 -6.31 21.50 -21.33
CA ALA A 83 -5.49 21.18 -20.16
C ALA A 83 -6.34 20.67 -18.99
N ALA A 84 -7.49 21.28 -18.72
CA ALA A 84 -8.44 20.82 -17.70
C ALA A 84 -9.01 19.42 -18.05
N ALA A 85 -9.36 19.17 -19.32
CA ALA A 85 -9.86 17.88 -19.76
C ALA A 85 -8.80 16.78 -19.61
N ARG A 86 -7.55 17.03 -20.04
CA ARG A 86 -6.44 16.08 -19.90
C ARG A 86 -6.13 15.75 -18.45
N PHE A 87 -6.12 16.78 -17.59
CA PHE A 87 -5.91 16.62 -16.15
C PHE A 87 -7.00 15.70 -15.54
N LEU A 88 -8.27 15.97 -15.81
CA LEU A 88 -9.38 15.16 -15.30
C LEU A 88 -9.39 13.75 -15.87
N ALA A 89 -8.97 13.53 -17.12
CA ALA A 89 -8.82 12.18 -17.66
C ALA A 89 -7.79 11.30 -16.90
N GLN A 90 -6.83 11.93 -16.22
CA GLN A 90 -5.83 11.23 -15.40
C GLN A 90 -6.25 11.15 -13.92
N ALA A 91 -6.75 12.27 -13.38
CA ALA A 91 -7.08 12.46 -11.98
C ALA A 91 -8.49 11.97 -11.59
N SER A 92 -9.37 11.67 -12.56
CA SER A 92 -10.70 11.09 -12.34
C SER A 92 -11.00 10.00 -13.37
N PHE A 93 -12.28 9.65 -13.55
CA PHE A 93 -12.77 8.80 -14.63
C PHE A 93 -13.17 9.57 -15.89
N GLY A 94 -12.73 10.83 -15.99
CA GLY A 94 -12.97 11.69 -17.14
C GLY A 94 -13.62 13.03 -16.77
N PRO A 95 -13.54 14.00 -17.68
CA PRO A 95 -14.13 15.31 -17.50
C PRO A 95 -15.66 15.31 -17.70
N THR A 96 -16.35 16.14 -16.93
CA THR A 96 -17.69 16.66 -17.27
C THR A 96 -17.57 18.15 -17.55
N VAL A 97 -18.58 18.74 -18.19
CA VAL A 97 -18.61 20.20 -18.43
C VAL A 97 -18.46 20.98 -17.10
N ALA A 98 -19.11 20.50 -16.05
CA ALA A 98 -19.05 21.11 -14.72
C ALA A 98 -17.67 20.95 -14.06
N SER A 99 -17.07 19.76 -14.09
CA SER A 99 -15.75 19.55 -13.47
C SER A 99 -14.64 20.28 -14.21
N MET A 100 -14.72 20.37 -15.55
CA MET A 100 -13.81 21.21 -16.33
C MET A 100 -13.94 22.68 -15.92
N ALA A 101 -15.15 23.23 -15.87
CA ALA A 101 -15.36 24.62 -15.45
C ALA A 101 -14.80 24.89 -14.04
N ALA A 102 -14.96 23.94 -13.12
CA ALA A 102 -14.40 24.00 -11.78
C ALA A 102 -12.86 24.05 -11.82
N VAL A 103 -12.20 23.11 -12.50
CA VAL A 103 -10.72 23.08 -12.63
C VAL A 103 -10.20 24.35 -13.31
N ARG A 104 -10.90 24.86 -14.33
CA ARG A 104 -10.51 26.10 -15.02
C ARG A 104 -10.52 27.31 -14.12
N THR A 105 -11.45 27.35 -13.17
CA THR A 105 -11.61 28.45 -12.22
C THR A 105 -10.70 28.31 -11.01
N LEU A 106 -10.60 27.11 -10.45
CA LEU A 106 -9.81 26.83 -9.24
C LEU A 106 -8.31 26.70 -9.53
N GLY A 107 -7.94 26.18 -10.70
CA GLY A 107 -6.61 25.65 -10.97
C GLY A 107 -6.45 24.20 -10.50
N PHE A 108 -5.37 23.55 -10.93
CA PHE A 108 -5.10 22.14 -10.62
C PHE A 108 -4.85 21.90 -9.13
N GLU A 109 -4.00 22.71 -8.51
CA GLU A 109 -3.58 22.56 -7.10
C GLU A 109 -4.78 22.71 -6.16
N ALA A 110 -5.53 23.81 -6.28
CA ALA A 110 -6.71 24.04 -5.44
C ALA A 110 -7.81 22.98 -5.65
N TRP A 111 -7.93 22.43 -6.87
CA TRP A 111 -8.84 21.31 -7.11
C TRP A 111 -8.35 20.03 -6.42
N LEU A 112 -7.04 19.72 -6.47
CA LEU A 112 -6.46 18.57 -5.77
C LEU A 112 -6.64 18.69 -4.24
N GLU A 113 -6.36 19.86 -3.67
CA GLU A 113 -6.58 20.12 -2.23
C GLU A 113 -8.06 19.91 -1.84
N ALA A 114 -8.99 20.41 -2.67
CA ALA A 114 -10.42 20.16 -2.45
C ALA A 114 -10.78 18.67 -2.52
N GLN A 115 -10.12 17.89 -3.38
CA GLN A 115 -10.34 16.45 -3.50
C GLN A 115 -9.72 15.64 -2.36
N PHE A 116 -8.55 16.03 -1.86
CA PHE A 116 -7.95 15.40 -0.68
C PHE A 116 -8.82 15.63 0.57
N ALA A 117 -9.41 16.83 0.69
CA ALA A 117 -10.32 17.21 1.77
C ALA A 117 -11.75 16.68 1.60
N ALA A 118 -12.13 16.21 0.40
CA ALA A 118 -13.49 15.75 0.14
C ALA A 118 -13.85 14.56 1.05
N PRO A 119 -15.01 14.59 1.71
CA PRO A 119 -15.46 13.47 2.53
C PRO A 119 -15.66 12.24 1.66
N ARG A 120 -15.41 11.07 2.23
CA ARG A 120 -15.76 9.80 1.57
C ARG A 120 -17.26 9.72 1.37
N GLY A 121 -17.67 9.09 0.28
CA GLY A 121 -19.06 8.71 0.07
C GLY A 121 -19.57 7.71 1.13
N GLU A 122 -20.85 7.36 1.00
CA GLU A 122 -21.48 6.28 1.76
C GLU A 122 -20.67 4.97 1.59
N PRO A 123 -20.40 4.22 2.68
CA PRO A 123 -19.65 2.97 2.61
C PRO A 123 -20.26 1.97 1.62
N HIS A 124 -19.41 1.33 0.83
CA HIS A 124 -19.84 0.32 -0.13
C HIS A 124 -20.52 -0.87 0.55
N VAL A 125 -20.09 -1.25 1.76
CA VAL A 125 -20.76 -2.30 2.55
C VAL A 125 -22.23 -1.97 2.79
N ASP A 126 -22.51 -0.74 3.24
CA ASP A 126 -23.88 -0.30 3.56
C ASP A 126 -24.76 -0.29 2.30
N ARG A 127 -24.20 0.20 1.19
CA ARG A 127 -24.84 0.22 -0.13
C ARG A 127 -25.16 -1.17 -0.64
N VAL A 128 -24.23 -2.12 -0.52
CA VAL A 128 -24.42 -3.52 -0.93
C VAL A 128 -25.46 -4.21 -0.04
N MET A 129 -25.44 -3.95 1.27
CA MET A 129 -26.46 -4.47 2.19
C MET A 129 -27.86 -3.89 1.91
N ALA A 130 -27.96 -2.61 1.58
CA ALA A 130 -29.23 -1.99 1.18
C ALA A 130 -29.78 -2.59 -0.12
N GLN A 131 -28.91 -2.86 -1.11
CA GLN A 131 -29.30 -3.56 -2.34
C GLN A 131 -29.80 -4.98 -2.03
N TYR A 132 -29.07 -5.71 -1.19
CA TYR A 132 -29.43 -7.06 -0.74
C TYR A 132 -30.82 -7.11 -0.07
N GLN A 133 -31.11 -6.17 0.83
CA GLN A 133 -32.41 -6.05 1.49
C GLN A 133 -33.53 -5.69 0.49
N THR A 134 -33.27 -4.74 -0.42
CA THR A 134 -34.25 -4.27 -1.39
C THR A 134 -34.63 -5.37 -2.41
N LEU A 135 -33.68 -6.20 -2.79
CA LEU A 135 -33.85 -7.21 -3.83
C LEU A 135 -34.23 -8.59 -3.28
N GLY A 136 -34.41 -8.71 -1.96
CA GLY A 136 -34.89 -9.92 -1.30
C GLY A 136 -33.85 -11.05 -1.28
N GLY A 137 -32.56 -10.72 -1.35
CA GLY A 137 -31.48 -11.68 -1.23
C GLY A 137 -30.56 -11.81 -2.45
N TRP A 138 -29.63 -12.77 -2.36
CA TRP A 138 -28.76 -13.16 -3.48
C TRP A 138 -29.47 -14.19 -4.34
N THR A 139 -29.65 -13.92 -5.63
CA THR A 139 -30.25 -14.89 -6.54
C THR A 139 -29.16 -15.57 -7.36
N TYR A 140 -29.00 -16.88 -7.16
CA TYR A 140 -28.17 -17.72 -8.01
C TYR A 140 -28.91 -18.00 -9.31
N THR A 141 -28.85 -17.07 -10.26
CA THR A 141 -29.38 -17.29 -11.62
C THR A 141 -28.20 -17.56 -12.55
N ILE A 142 -28.31 -18.63 -13.35
CA ILE A 142 -27.40 -18.88 -14.46
C ILE A 142 -28.03 -18.25 -15.71
N PRO A 143 -27.32 -17.42 -16.47
CA PRO A 143 -25.91 -17.05 -16.29
C PRO A 143 -25.69 -16.07 -15.12
N VAL A 144 -24.60 -16.28 -14.39
CA VAL A 144 -24.20 -15.42 -13.26
C VAL A 144 -23.78 -14.02 -13.74
N PHE A 145 -23.53 -13.84 -15.04
CA PHE A 145 -23.22 -12.54 -15.62
C PHE A 145 -24.51 -11.80 -16.02
N GLY A 146 -24.65 -10.56 -15.57
CA GLY A 146 -25.82 -9.72 -15.85
C GLY A 146 -27.04 -10.01 -14.98
N SER A 147 -26.97 -10.97 -14.04
CA SER A 147 -28.04 -11.16 -13.08
C SER A 147 -28.05 -10.03 -12.05
N ARG A 148 -29.21 -9.37 -11.97
CA ARG A 148 -29.47 -8.20 -11.11
C ARG A 148 -29.06 -8.43 -9.64
N ASN A 149 -29.08 -9.68 -9.17
CA ASN A 149 -28.95 -10.05 -7.75
C ASN A 149 -27.65 -10.81 -7.42
N SER A 150 -26.58 -10.64 -8.20
CA SER A 150 -25.32 -11.39 -8.00
C SER A 150 -24.03 -10.55 -8.02
N GLU A 151 -24.09 -9.28 -8.45
CA GLU A 151 -22.92 -8.40 -8.63
C GLU A 151 -23.11 -7.02 -7.98
N PHE A 152 -23.63 -7.01 -6.74
CA PHE A 152 -23.89 -5.76 -6.03
C PHE A 152 -22.64 -4.91 -5.85
N MET A 153 -21.49 -5.51 -5.56
CA MET A 153 -20.27 -4.74 -5.34
C MET A 153 -19.75 -4.10 -6.62
N LEU A 154 -19.77 -4.81 -7.75
CA LEU A 154 -19.36 -4.23 -9.03
C LEU A 154 -20.31 -3.11 -9.47
N ASN A 155 -21.62 -3.30 -9.33
CA ASN A 155 -22.62 -2.27 -9.63
C ASN A 155 -22.43 -1.02 -8.74
N GLU A 156 -22.12 -1.25 -7.47
CA GLU A 156 -21.86 -0.19 -6.51
C GLU A 156 -20.56 0.56 -6.79
N ALA A 157 -19.49 -0.13 -7.20
CA ALA A 157 -18.25 0.50 -7.66
C ALA A 157 -18.51 1.38 -8.89
N TRP A 158 -19.26 0.90 -9.89
CA TRP A 158 -19.64 1.70 -11.05
C TRP A 158 -20.42 2.96 -10.67
N ARG A 159 -21.40 2.84 -9.76
CA ARG A 159 -22.12 4.00 -9.24
C ARG A 159 -21.16 5.01 -8.62
N ALA A 160 -20.27 4.58 -7.72
CA ALA A 160 -19.36 5.47 -7.03
C ALA A 160 -18.40 6.18 -8.00
N MET A 161 -17.89 5.46 -9.01
CA MET A 161 -17.05 6.06 -10.06
C MET A 161 -17.80 7.09 -10.91
N MET A 162 -19.09 6.90 -11.18
CA MET A 162 -19.90 7.80 -12.01
C MET A 162 -20.51 8.98 -11.25
N THR A 163 -20.82 8.81 -9.96
CA THR A 163 -21.66 9.77 -9.21
C THR A 163 -21.04 10.22 -7.88
N GLY A 164 -19.92 9.64 -7.48
CA GLY A 164 -19.22 10.00 -6.24
C GLY A 164 -18.70 11.43 -6.25
N ALA A 165 -18.69 12.05 -5.07
CA ALA A 165 -18.21 13.42 -4.87
C ALA A 165 -16.67 13.51 -4.73
N ASP A 166 -15.98 12.36 -4.67
CA ASP A 166 -14.53 12.22 -4.45
C ASP A 166 -13.82 11.49 -5.61
N PRO A 167 -13.97 11.93 -6.88
CA PRO A 167 -13.45 11.23 -8.04
C PRO A 167 -11.94 10.93 -8.00
N LEU A 168 -11.13 11.78 -7.37
CA LEU A 168 -9.69 11.50 -7.19
C LEU A 168 -9.47 10.28 -6.29
N ARG A 169 -10.22 10.17 -5.19
CA ARG A 169 -10.12 9.03 -4.27
C ARG A 169 -10.53 7.75 -4.98
N GLN A 170 -11.64 7.78 -5.73
CA GLN A 170 -12.09 6.65 -6.53
C GLN A 170 -11.05 6.24 -7.58
N ARG A 171 -10.37 7.21 -8.20
CA ARG A 171 -9.29 6.95 -9.16
C ARG A 171 -8.08 6.27 -8.52
N VAL A 172 -7.69 6.71 -7.32
CA VAL A 172 -6.63 6.06 -6.54
C VAL A 172 -7.04 4.66 -6.10
N VAL A 173 -8.27 4.46 -5.62
CA VAL A 173 -8.80 3.14 -5.25
C VAL A 173 -8.75 2.18 -6.45
N ALA A 174 -9.14 2.63 -7.64
CA ALA A 174 -9.02 1.82 -8.85
C ALA A 174 -7.56 1.46 -9.16
N ALA A 175 -6.61 2.40 -9.05
CA ALA A 175 -5.20 2.10 -9.24
C ALA A 175 -4.66 1.11 -8.19
N LEU A 176 -5.10 1.22 -6.94
CA LEU A 176 -4.76 0.27 -5.88
C LEU A 176 -5.36 -1.12 -6.14
N LEU A 177 -6.56 -1.21 -6.73
CA LEU A 177 -7.17 -2.48 -7.11
C LEU A 177 -6.43 -3.19 -8.26
N GLU A 178 -5.72 -2.47 -9.13
CA GLU A 178 -4.86 -3.06 -10.16
C GLU A 178 -3.56 -3.65 -9.58
N ILE A 179 -3.15 -3.20 -8.39
CA ILE A 179 -1.95 -3.67 -7.71
C ILE A 179 -2.31 -4.75 -6.69
N MET A 180 -3.23 -4.43 -5.78
CA MET A 180 -3.64 -5.27 -4.65
C MET A 180 -4.99 -5.93 -4.98
N VAL A 181 -4.97 -6.74 -6.03
CA VAL A 181 -6.16 -7.35 -6.64
C VAL A 181 -6.86 -8.31 -5.67
N VAL A 182 -8.19 -8.30 -5.68
CA VAL A 182 -9.04 -9.35 -5.09
C VAL A 182 -10.12 -9.76 -6.09
N THR A 183 -10.81 -10.87 -5.84
CA THR A 183 -11.96 -11.31 -6.65
C THR A 183 -13.25 -11.32 -5.86
N THR A 184 -14.36 -10.99 -6.51
CA THR A 184 -15.72 -11.08 -5.97
C THR A 184 -16.31 -12.49 -6.08
N ARG A 185 -15.50 -13.50 -6.42
CA ARG A 185 -15.95 -14.83 -6.83
C ARG A 185 -15.07 -15.97 -6.31
N VAL A 186 -14.66 -15.95 -5.05
CA VAL A 186 -13.98 -17.11 -4.46
C VAL A 186 -14.98 -18.21 -4.13
N GLY A 187 -14.77 -19.40 -4.67
CA GLY A 187 -15.72 -20.52 -4.56
C GLY A 187 -15.96 -21.06 -3.15
N THR A 188 -15.09 -20.73 -2.19
CA THR A 188 -15.08 -21.33 -0.84
C THR A 188 -15.99 -20.63 0.18
N ILE A 189 -16.46 -19.40 -0.08
CA ILE A 189 -17.20 -18.59 0.92
C ILE A 189 -18.62 -18.20 0.49
N GLY A 190 -19.02 -18.52 -0.75
CA GLY A 190 -20.34 -18.17 -1.30
C GLY A 190 -20.45 -16.72 -1.78
N ILE A 191 -21.43 -16.44 -2.64
CA ILE A 191 -21.57 -15.15 -3.33
C ILE A 191 -21.74 -13.99 -2.34
N GLY A 192 -22.64 -14.12 -1.36
CA GLY A 192 -22.91 -13.02 -0.43
C GLY A 192 -21.69 -12.58 0.36
N ALA A 193 -20.90 -13.54 0.87
CA ALA A 193 -19.67 -13.25 1.59
C ALA A 193 -18.60 -12.62 0.69
N ASN A 194 -18.48 -13.09 -0.56
CA ASN A 194 -17.58 -12.48 -1.53
C ASN A 194 -17.93 -11.01 -1.80
N GLN A 195 -19.22 -10.70 -1.99
CA GLN A 195 -19.67 -9.35 -2.32
C GLN A 195 -19.48 -8.39 -1.14
N ILE A 196 -19.79 -8.84 0.08
CA ILE A 196 -19.62 -8.03 1.30
C ILE A 196 -18.14 -7.83 1.67
N SER A 197 -17.31 -8.88 1.60
CA SER A 197 -15.88 -8.73 1.87
C SER A 197 -15.20 -7.86 0.81
N ALA A 198 -15.56 -7.97 -0.47
CA ALA A 198 -15.06 -7.08 -1.51
C ALA A 198 -15.49 -5.62 -1.28
N ALA A 199 -16.73 -5.38 -0.84
CA ALA A 199 -17.19 -4.04 -0.51
C ALA A 199 -16.37 -3.42 0.63
N ALA A 200 -16.15 -4.17 1.71
CA ALA A 200 -15.32 -3.73 2.82
C ALA A 200 -13.86 -3.50 2.39
N TYR A 201 -13.35 -4.30 1.45
CA TYR A 201 -12.02 -4.13 0.91
C TYR A 201 -11.89 -2.80 0.14
N VAL A 202 -12.86 -2.45 -0.70
CA VAL A 202 -12.87 -1.16 -1.42
C VAL A 202 -13.03 0.01 -0.43
N ASP A 203 -13.86 -0.13 0.61
CA ASP A 203 -13.96 0.87 1.69
C ASP A 203 -12.62 1.06 2.43
N MET A 204 -11.89 -0.03 2.70
CA MET A 204 -10.55 0.00 3.29
C MET A 204 -9.56 0.73 2.37
N LEU A 205 -9.52 0.40 1.08
CA LEU A 205 -8.67 1.11 0.11
C LEU A 205 -9.03 2.61 0.06
N GLY A 206 -10.31 2.97 0.08
CA GLY A 206 -10.77 4.35 0.13
C GLY A 206 -10.36 5.09 1.41
N THR A 207 -10.31 4.38 2.54
CA THR A 207 -9.79 4.89 3.82
C THR A 207 -8.32 5.28 3.69
N HIS A 208 -7.52 4.44 3.03
CA HIS A 208 -6.07 4.58 2.95
C HIS A 208 -5.58 5.24 1.66
N ALA A 209 -6.47 5.66 0.75
CA ALA A 209 -6.13 6.20 -0.58
C ALA A 209 -5.13 7.37 -0.54
N PHE A 210 -5.21 8.23 0.48
CA PHE A 210 -4.30 9.37 0.67
C PHE A 210 -3.43 9.23 1.93
N GLY A 211 -3.34 8.00 2.45
CA GLY A 211 -2.60 7.68 3.68
C GLY A 211 -1.16 7.25 3.40
N ASN A 212 -0.57 6.55 4.37
CA ASN A 212 0.75 5.95 4.23
C ASN A 212 0.66 4.48 3.87
N PHE A 213 1.70 3.99 3.19
CA PHE A 213 1.77 2.64 2.65
C PHE A 213 1.71 1.55 3.73
N ARG A 214 2.25 1.81 4.93
CA ARG A 214 2.21 0.84 6.03
C ARG A 214 0.76 0.57 6.48
N ALA A 215 -0.03 1.63 6.70
CA ALA A 215 -1.43 1.47 7.09
C ALA A 215 -2.25 0.77 6.00
N LEU A 216 -1.99 1.08 4.73
CA LEU A 216 -2.60 0.38 3.59
C LEU A 216 -2.28 -1.11 3.61
N LEU A 217 -1.01 -1.49 3.73
CA LEU A 217 -0.60 -2.91 3.77
C LEU A 217 -1.22 -3.66 4.96
N GLU A 218 -1.35 -3.00 6.11
CA GLU A 218 -2.02 -3.60 7.27
C GLU A 218 -3.51 -3.84 7.01
N GLY A 219 -4.21 -2.87 6.39
CA GLY A 219 -5.59 -3.05 5.96
C GLY A 219 -5.76 -4.17 4.94
N VAL A 220 -4.82 -4.31 4.00
CA VAL A 220 -4.81 -5.40 3.01
C VAL A 220 -4.59 -6.75 3.68
N ALA A 221 -3.57 -6.86 4.54
CA ALA A 221 -3.23 -8.11 5.23
C ALA A 221 -4.34 -8.59 6.16
N THR A 222 -5.08 -7.67 6.77
CA THR A 222 -6.20 -7.98 7.68
C THR A 222 -7.55 -8.08 6.98
N SER A 223 -7.65 -7.76 5.69
CA SER A 223 -8.92 -7.89 4.95
C SER A 223 -9.36 -9.33 4.80
N SER A 224 -10.65 -9.59 5.07
CA SER A 224 -11.29 -10.87 4.80
C SER A 224 -11.25 -11.24 3.31
N ALA A 225 -11.39 -10.27 2.39
CA ALA A 225 -11.34 -10.54 0.95
C ALA A 225 -9.94 -11.02 0.53
N MET A 226 -8.89 -10.33 0.99
CA MET A 226 -7.51 -10.71 0.68
C MET A 226 -7.12 -12.03 1.35
N GLY A 227 -7.53 -12.22 2.61
CA GLY A 227 -7.39 -13.47 3.36
C GLY A 227 -7.88 -14.69 2.61
N VAL A 228 -9.04 -14.55 1.96
CA VAL A 228 -9.62 -15.63 1.17
C VAL A 228 -8.94 -15.76 -0.19
N TYR A 229 -8.58 -14.64 -0.82
CA TYR A 229 -8.01 -14.61 -2.17
C TYR A 229 -6.60 -15.19 -2.24
N LEU A 230 -5.74 -14.87 -1.27
CA LEU A 230 -4.36 -15.35 -1.19
C LEU A 230 -4.15 -16.39 -0.09
N SER A 231 -5.24 -17.06 0.33
CA SER A 231 -5.22 -18.25 1.18
C SER A 231 -4.58 -18.11 2.56
N HIS A 232 -4.34 -16.90 3.06
CA HIS A 232 -3.80 -16.74 4.42
C HIS A 232 -4.87 -16.70 5.52
N ARG A 233 -6.16 -16.64 5.15
CA ARG A 233 -7.27 -16.93 6.07
C ARG A 233 -7.24 -18.42 6.46
N ASP A 234 -7.34 -18.70 7.76
CA ASP A 234 -7.24 -20.04 8.34
C ASP A 234 -5.88 -20.73 8.09
N ASN A 235 -4.83 -19.98 7.73
CA ASN A 235 -3.50 -20.54 7.50
C ASN A 235 -2.95 -21.16 8.79
N LEU A 236 -2.42 -22.38 8.68
CA LEU A 236 -1.98 -23.18 9.81
C LEU A 236 -0.50 -22.94 10.10
N LYS A 237 -0.16 -22.95 11.39
CA LYS A 237 1.24 -22.96 11.81
C LYS A 237 1.94 -24.24 11.33
N ALA A 238 3.25 -24.17 11.16
CA ALA A 238 4.08 -25.33 10.88
C ALA A 238 3.87 -26.42 11.94
N GLN A 239 3.87 -27.68 11.50
CA GLN A 239 3.82 -28.85 12.37
C GLN A 239 5.11 -29.64 12.21
N TYR A 240 5.59 -30.24 13.30
CA TYR A 240 6.81 -31.04 13.34
C TYR A 240 6.53 -32.37 14.06
N ASP A 241 7.22 -33.43 13.67
CA ASP A 241 7.18 -34.70 14.37
C ASP A 241 8.00 -34.66 15.68
N ALA A 242 8.00 -35.78 16.42
CA ALA A 242 8.75 -35.90 17.67
C ALA A 242 10.28 -35.81 17.49
N GLN A 243 10.77 -36.00 16.26
CA GLN A 243 12.17 -35.90 15.87
C GLN A 243 12.52 -34.52 15.30
N GLY A 244 11.57 -33.57 15.33
CA GLY A 244 11.73 -32.21 14.82
C GLY A 244 11.69 -32.09 13.31
N GLN A 245 11.29 -33.13 12.57
CA GLN A 245 11.12 -33.06 11.13
C GLN A 245 9.79 -32.39 10.79
N GLU A 246 9.81 -31.55 9.78
CA GLU A 246 8.64 -30.78 9.35
C GLU A 246 7.58 -31.69 8.71
N LEU A 247 6.36 -31.62 9.22
CA LEU A 247 5.19 -32.36 8.72
C LEU A 247 4.33 -31.49 7.80
N SER A 248 4.24 -30.19 8.08
CA SER A 248 3.54 -29.22 7.24
C SER A 248 4.10 -27.83 7.43
N VAL A 249 4.05 -27.01 6.38
CA VAL A 249 4.40 -25.59 6.40
C VAL A 249 3.16 -24.70 6.30
N PRO A 250 3.22 -23.45 6.80
CA PRO A 250 2.22 -22.44 6.48
C PRO A 250 2.13 -22.21 4.97
N ASP A 251 0.93 -21.90 4.49
CA ASP A 251 0.71 -21.39 3.14
C ASP A 251 1.46 -20.06 2.99
N GLU A 252 2.32 -20.00 1.98
CA GLU A 252 3.20 -18.86 1.73
C GLU A 252 2.65 -17.87 0.69
N ASN A 253 1.51 -18.17 0.05
CA ASN A 253 1.03 -17.43 -1.11
C ASN A 253 0.94 -15.92 -0.81
N PHE A 254 0.23 -15.52 0.27
CA PHE A 254 0.18 -14.11 0.65
C PHE A 254 1.54 -13.50 1.00
N ALA A 255 2.42 -14.23 1.69
CA ALA A 255 3.75 -13.73 2.05
C ALA A 255 4.60 -13.47 0.80
N ARG A 256 4.52 -14.39 -0.18
CA ARG A 256 5.20 -14.26 -1.47
C ARG A 256 4.66 -13.06 -2.24
N GLU A 257 3.35 -12.96 -2.42
CA GLU A 257 2.77 -11.85 -3.19
C GLU A 257 2.97 -10.49 -2.50
N LEU A 258 2.97 -10.44 -1.16
CA LEU A 258 3.26 -9.24 -0.41
C LEU A 258 4.66 -8.71 -0.72
N MET A 259 5.67 -9.58 -0.76
CA MET A 259 7.05 -9.19 -1.08
C MET A 259 7.22 -8.94 -2.58
N GLN A 260 6.69 -9.82 -3.41
CA GLN A 260 6.95 -9.86 -4.84
C GLN A 260 6.15 -8.83 -5.64
N LEU A 261 4.85 -8.73 -5.41
CA LEU A 261 3.93 -7.93 -6.24
C LEU A 261 3.50 -6.65 -5.55
N PHE A 262 3.33 -6.67 -4.23
CA PHE A 262 2.74 -5.52 -3.53
C PHE A 262 3.76 -4.55 -2.97
N SER A 263 5.02 -4.95 -2.76
CA SER A 263 6.01 -4.10 -2.10
C SER A 263 7.36 -4.03 -2.82
N ILE A 264 8.29 -4.91 -2.48
CA ILE A 264 9.72 -4.72 -2.73
C ILE A 264 10.19 -5.29 -4.09
N GLY A 265 9.40 -6.16 -4.71
CA GLY A 265 9.73 -6.74 -6.01
C GLY A 265 10.76 -7.87 -5.93
N LEU A 266 10.94 -8.59 -7.04
CA LEU A 266 11.89 -9.71 -7.13
C LEU A 266 13.35 -9.28 -7.03
N TYR A 267 13.69 -8.14 -7.65
CA TYR A 267 15.07 -7.71 -7.81
C TYR A 267 15.26 -6.27 -7.32
N GLN A 268 16.44 -6.02 -6.78
CA GLN A 268 16.86 -4.71 -6.36
C GLN A 268 17.06 -3.80 -7.59
N LEU A 269 16.65 -2.55 -7.44
CA LEU A 269 16.74 -1.52 -8.47
C LEU A 269 17.67 -0.41 -8.02
N GLU A 270 18.42 0.15 -8.97
CA GLU A 270 19.08 1.44 -8.86
C GLU A 270 18.03 2.55 -8.74
N SER A 271 18.44 3.76 -8.34
CA SER A 271 17.53 4.91 -8.20
C SER A 271 16.85 5.34 -9.50
N ASP A 272 17.39 4.93 -10.65
CA ASP A 272 16.83 5.20 -11.98
C ASP A 272 15.92 4.06 -12.50
N GLY A 273 15.69 3.01 -11.69
CA GLY A 273 14.83 1.88 -12.01
C GLY A 273 15.51 0.74 -12.78
N ARG A 274 16.80 0.84 -13.09
CA ARG A 274 17.55 -0.29 -13.68
C ARG A 274 17.85 -1.36 -12.64
N LEU A 275 17.99 -2.61 -13.07
CA LEU A 275 18.41 -3.71 -12.18
C LEU A 275 19.79 -3.44 -11.60
N LEU A 276 19.92 -3.60 -10.28
CA LEU A 276 21.21 -3.65 -9.60
C LEU A 276 21.89 -4.98 -9.95
N LEU A 277 23.07 -4.93 -10.56
CA LEU A 277 23.81 -6.10 -11.00
C LEU A 277 25.05 -6.33 -10.14
N LYS A 278 25.29 -7.58 -9.75
CA LYS A 278 26.56 -8.05 -9.20
C LYS A 278 27.06 -9.20 -10.06
N ASP A 279 28.30 -9.09 -10.54
CA ASP A 279 28.92 -10.08 -11.45
C ASP A 279 28.05 -10.37 -12.70
N GLY A 280 27.34 -9.34 -13.19
CA GLY A 280 26.44 -9.45 -14.35
C GLY A 280 25.06 -10.07 -14.06
N GLN A 281 24.75 -10.40 -12.81
CA GLN A 281 23.47 -10.99 -12.40
C GLN A 281 22.64 -10.02 -11.56
N ALA A 282 21.33 -9.98 -11.82
CA ALA A 282 20.38 -9.20 -11.02
C ALA A 282 20.39 -9.68 -9.57
N GLN A 283 20.35 -8.75 -8.63
CA GLN A 283 20.32 -9.07 -7.20
C GLN A 283 18.89 -9.26 -6.73
N GLU A 284 18.57 -10.43 -6.18
CA GLU A 284 17.27 -10.68 -5.56
C GLU A 284 17.06 -9.78 -4.33
N THR A 285 15.82 -9.38 -4.10
CA THR A 285 15.47 -8.52 -2.95
C THR A 285 15.27 -9.31 -1.67
N TYR A 286 15.00 -10.61 -1.77
CA TYR A 286 14.77 -11.51 -0.65
C TYR A 286 15.09 -12.95 -1.05
N ALA A 287 15.33 -13.80 -0.07
CA ALA A 287 15.49 -15.23 -0.27
C ALA A 287 14.19 -15.99 0.03
N GLN A 288 14.10 -17.23 -0.44
CA GLN A 288 12.98 -18.12 -0.14
C GLN A 288 12.75 -18.31 1.38
N SER A 289 13.81 -18.27 2.19
CA SER A 289 13.70 -18.32 3.65
C SER A 289 12.93 -17.14 4.25
N ASP A 290 13.00 -15.96 3.62
CA ASP A 290 12.28 -14.78 4.10
C ASP A 290 10.78 -14.94 3.87
N VAL A 291 10.39 -15.48 2.72
CA VAL A 291 9.01 -15.83 2.40
C VAL A 291 8.45 -16.81 3.42
N PHE A 292 9.18 -17.90 3.72
CA PHE A 292 8.76 -18.87 4.73
C PHE A 292 8.63 -18.27 6.12
N ASN A 293 9.59 -17.42 6.54
CA ASN A 293 9.54 -16.76 7.84
C ASN A 293 8.35 -15.79 7.92
N LEU A 294 8.08 -15.04 6.86
CA LEU A 294 6.95 -14.12 6.79
C LEU A 294 5.60 -14.85 6.78
N ALA A 295 5.51 -16.00 6.09
CA ALA A 295 4.29 -16.83 6.08
C ALA A 295 3.83 -17.22 7.50
N ARG A 296 4.77 -17.41 8.44
CA ARG A 296 4.47 -17.73 9.85
C ARG A 296 3.69 -16.60 10.55
N VAL A 297 3.93 -15.34 10.17
CA VAL A 297 3.21 -14.17 10.71
C VAL A 297 1.74 -14.19 10.29
N PHE A 298 1.44 -14.76 9.13
CA PHE A 298 0.10 -14.84 8.58
C PHE A 298 -0.63 -16.14 8.95
N THR A 299 -0.20 -16.84 9.99
CA THR A 299 -0.91 -18.00 10.53
C THR A 299 -1.95 -17.60 11.59
N GLY A 300 -3.04 -18.37 11.69
CA GLY A 300 -4.06 -18.19 12.73
C GLY A 300 -5.06 -17.05 12.48
N TRP A 301 -5.00 -16.34 11.36
CA TRP A 301 -5.94 -15.28 11.01
C TRP A 301 -7.29 -15.84 10.58
N VAL A 302 -8.38 -15.32 11.16
CA VAL A 302 -9.74 -15.77 10.88
C VAL A 302 -10.74 -14.64 10.82
N VAL A 303 -11.82 -14.88 10.08
CA VAL A 303 -13.04 -14.08 10.18
C VAL A 303 -13.73 -14.43 11.49
N ASP A 304 -13.89 -13.44 12.38
CA ASP A 304 -14.68 -13.64 13.59
C ASP A 304 -16.17 -13.64 13.23
N LYS A 305 -16.76 -14.84 13.26
CA LYS A 305 -18.18 -15.07 13.00
C LYS A 305 -18.99 -15.16 14.30
N SER A 306 -18.44 -14.67 15.42
CA SER A 306 -19.18 -14.60 16.68
C SER A 306 -20.50 -13.84 16.45
N PRO A 307 -21.61 -14.33 17.01
CA PRO A 307 -22.92 -13.75 16.73
C PRO A 307 -23.00 -12.34 17.31
N THR A 308 -22.87 -11.32 16.46
CA THR A 308 -22.99 -9.90 16.84
C THR A 308 -24.44 -9.43 16.91
N GLY A 309 -25.43 -10.33 16.80
CA GLY A 309 -26.84 -9.97 16.63
C GLY A 309 -27.15 -9.30 15.29
N GLN A 310 -26.15 -9.20 14.39
CA GLN A 310 -26.26 -8.65 13.04
C GLN A 310 -26.32 -9.77 11.99
N ASP A 311 -26.60 -9.41 10.73
CA ASP A 311 -26.55 -10.35 9.61
C ASP A 311 -25.18 -11.06 9.56
N PRO A 312 -25.13 -12.41 9.54
CA PRO A 312 -23.87 -13.17 9.51
C PRO A 312 -22.91 -12.79 8.37
N LEU A 313 -23.42 -12.19 7.29
CA LEU A 313 -22.60 -11.69 6.20
C LEU A 313 -21.69 -10.53 6.63
N LEU A 314 -22.11 -9.71 7.60
CA LEU A 314 -21.32 -8.55 8.06
C LEU A 314 -20.03 -8.96 8.79
N ALA A 315 -19.92 -10.19 9.26
CA ALA A 315 -18.65 -10.73 9.75
C ALA A 315 -17.54 -10.64 8.68
N TRP A 316 -17.90 -10.81 7.41
CA TRP A 316 -16.97 -10.74 6.28
C TRP A 316 -16.55 -9.31 5.91
N ALA A 317 -17.25 -8.29 6.43
CA ALA A 317 -16.84 -6.90 6.29
C ALA A 317 -15.80 -6.47 7.34
N GLN A 318 -15.61 -7.28 8.39
CA GLN A 318 -14.66 -6.96 9.44
C GLN A 318 -13.24 -7.40 9.07
N PRO A 319 -12.21 -6.70 9.59
CA PRO A 319 -10.85 -7.22 9.57
C PRO A 319 -10.79 -8.58 10.25
N MET A 320 -10.04 -9.50 9.65
CA MET A 320 -9.69 -10.77 10.26
C MET A 320 -8.94 -10.54 11.57
N GLN A 321 -9.11 -11.46 12.51
CA GLN A 321 -8.46 -11.45 13.80
C GLN A 321 -7.63 -12.71 13.97
N VAL A 322 -6.54 -12.64 14.74
CA VAL A 322 -5.80 -13.84 15.13
C VAL A 322 -6.69 -14.68 16.06
N ARG A 323 -6.86 -15.98 15.78
CA ARG A 323 -7.56 -16.91 16.67
C ARG A 323 -6.98 -16.80 18.08
N ARG A 324 -7.74 -16.24 19.01
CA ARG A 324 -7.48 -16.39 20.44
C ARG A 324 -7.75 -17.85 20.77
N HIS A 325 -6.70 -18.67 20.77
CA HIS A 325 -6.83 -20.03 21.28
C HIS A 325 -7.35 -19.96 22.73
N ARG A 326 -8.43 -20.69 23.03
CA ARG A 326 -8.68 -21.21 24.39
C ARG A 326 -7.35 -21.79 24.90
N PRO A 327 -6.99 -21.57 26.17
CA PRO A 327 -5.64 -21.82 26.67
C PRO A 327 -5.29 -23.30 26.49
N VAL A 328 -4.38 -23.56 25.56
CA VAL A 328 -3.52 -24.74 25.60
C VAL A 328 -2.17 -24.19 26.02
N ALA A 329 -1.69 -24.67 27.17
CA ALA A 329 -0.47 -24.23 27.80
C ALA A 329 0.69 -24.21 26.78
N SER A 330 1.49 -23.13 26.85
CA SER A 330 2.68 -22.82 26.04
C SER A 330 2.43 -22.32 24.61
N GLN A 331 2.30 -21.00 24.46
CA GLN A 331 2.72 -20.32 23.23
C GLN A 331 3.57 -19.11 23.60
N GLY A 332 4.83 -19.15 23.17
CA GLY A 332 5.72 -18.00 23.20
C GLY A 332 5.17 -16.91 22.28
N THR A 333 5.12 -15.69 22.81
CA THR A 333 4.69 -14.50 22.09
C THR A 333 5.73 -14.17 21.02
N VAL A 334 5.40 -14.33 19.74
CA VAL A 334 6.19 -13.72 18.66
C VAL A 334 5.65 -12.30 18.49
N GLY A 335 6.25 -11.36 19.23
CA GLY A 335 6.04 -9.94 19.01
C GLY A 335 6.73 -9.53 17.72
N VAL A 336 5.97 -9.20 16.68
CA VAL A 336 6.54 -8.59 15.47
C VAL A 336 6.78 -7.12 15.77
N GLN A 337 8.01 -6.78 16.14
CA GLN A 337 8.48 -5.41 16.17
C GLN A 337 8.78 -5.00 14.73
N PHE A 338 7.82 -4.33 14.09
CA PHE A 338 8.10 -3.68 12.83
C PHE A 338 9.06 -2.51 13.09
N LEU A 339 10.24 -2.55 12.46
CA LEU A 339 11.21 -1.47 12.55
C LEU A 339 10.58 -0.20 11.95
N PRO A 340 10.54 0.92 12.69
CA PRO A 340 10.19 2.20 12.09
C PRO A 340 11.24 2.60 11.04
N PRO A 341 10.87 3.37 10.02
CA PRO A 341 11.81 3.78 8.97
C PRO A 341 12.95 4.60 9.58
N GLY A 342 14.19 4.13 9.42
CA GLY A 342 15.39 4.88 9.79
C GLY A 342 16.43 4.17 10.68
N LEU A 343 16.27 2.89 11.03
CA LEU A 343 17.29 2.17 11.80
C LEU A 343 17.84 0.98 11.02
N CYS A 344 19.14 1.04 10.73
CA CYS A 344 19.92 -0.08 10.21
C CYS A 344 19.75 -1.30 11.12
N ALA A 345 19.60 -2.47 10.51
CA ALA A 345 19.65 -3.75 11.20
C ALA A 345 21.02 -3.92 11.86
N ALA A 346 21.04 -4.14 13.16
CA ALA A 346 22.21 -4.63 13.87
C ALA A 346 21.82 -5.89 14.64
N ALA A 347 22.20 -7.05 14.11
CA ALA A 347 22.39 -8.26 14.90
C ALA A 347 23.82 -8.74 14.67
N ILE A 348 24.52 -8.99 15.79
CA ILE A 348 25.85 -9.59 15.96
C ILE A 348 27.04 -8.61 15.92
N GLY A 349 27.56 -8.28 17.11
CA GLY A 349 28.89 -7.69 17.31
C GLY A 349 28.95 -6.62 18.40
N ASP A 350 29.68 -6.90 19.49
CA ASP A 350 29.91 -6.02 20.63
C ASP A 350 30.43 -4.61 20.25
N GLY A 351 29.89 -3.57 20.90
CA GLY A 351 30.56 -2.26 20.96
C GLY A 351 29.66 -1.04 20.95
N CYS A 352 28.87 -0.81 22.01
CA CYS A 352 28.33 0.52 22.32
C CYS A 352 28.41 0.76 23.83
N ARG A 353 29.59 1.16 24.33
CA ARG A 353 29.76 1.83 25.63
C ARG A 353 29.86 3.32 25.36
N GLY A 354 28.96 4.08 25.97
CA GLY A 354 28.72 5.48 25.62
C GLY A 354 29.50 6.53 26.41
N LEU A 355 29.08 7.78 26.20
CA LEU A 355 29.30 8.98 27.01
C LEU A 355 28.08 9.89 26.74
N GLY A 356 27.29 10.43 27.68
CA GLY A 356 27.37 10.50 29.13
C GLY A 356 26.91 11.90 29.60
N GLY A 357 25.68 12.02 30.11
CA GLY A 357 25.20 13.16 30.92
C GLY A 357 23.75 13.56 30.61
N ALA A 358 22.74 13.45 31.47
CA ALA A 358 22.75 13.32 32.93
C ALA A 358 21.49 12.63 33.50
N ARG A 359 21.77 11.80 34.52
CA ARG A 359 20.99 11.39 35.71
C ARG A 359 19.57 10.84 35.57
N VAL A 360 19.53 9.52 35.79
CA VAL A 360 18.44 8.71 36.33
C VAL A 360 17.89 9.33 37.62
N SER A 361 16.59 9.63 37.61
CA SER A 361 15.71 9.53 38.78
C SER A 361 14.93 8.23 38.63
N THR A 362 15.05 7.35 39.61
CA THR A 362 14.40 6.03 39.66
C THR A 362 12.90 6.16 39.93
N ALA A 363 12.08 6.20 38.89
CA ALA A 363 10.68 5.72 38.87
C ALA A 363 10.08 5.90 37.45
N GLY A 364 9.65 4.80 36.83
CA GLY A 364 8.91 4.81 35.55
C GLY A 364 9.64 4.10 34.42
N GLY A 365 9.34 2.82 34.20
CA GLY A 365 9.95 1.98 33.16
C GLY A 365 9.49 2.30 31.72
N PRO A 366 10.24 1.86 30.70
CA PRO A 366 9.90 2.02 29.29
C PRO A 366 8.70 1.14 28.89
N GLY A 367 7.81 1.71 28.07
CA GLY A 367 6.52 1.13 27.70
C GLY A 367 6.62 -0.20 26.96
N HIS A 368 6.17 -1.27 27.62
CA HIS A 368 5.83 -2.54 27.02
C HIS A 368 4.40 -2.48 26.46
N TRP A 369 4.17 -2.91 25.22
CA TRP A 369 2.85 -3.35 24.78
C TRP A 369 2.58 -4.75 25.36
N GLY A 370 2.21 -4.78 26.63
CA GLY A 370 1.50 -5.88 27.26
C GLY A 370 0.01 -5.57 27.25
N LEU A 371 -0.82 -6.61 27.08
CA LEU A 371 -2.26 -6.53 27.34
C LEU A 371 -2.45 -5.97 28.76
N ARG A 372 -3.16 -4.85 28.92
CA ARG A 372 -3.75 -4.52 30.22
C ARG A 372 -4.94 -5.45 30.40
N GLU A 373 -4.86 -6.34 31.37
CA GLU A 373 -6.06 -6.86 32.03
C GLU A 373 -6.86 -5.65 32.54
N GLN A 374 -8.06 -5.45 31.99
CA GLN A 374 -9.09 -4.72 32.69
C GLN A 374 -9.97 -5.77 33.36
N ASP A 375 -9.75 -5.95 34.66
CA ASP A 375 -10.73 -6.56 35.54
C ASP A 375 -11.97 -5.65 35.57
N GLN A 376 -13.05 -6.10 34.94
CA GLN A 376 -14.40 -6.25 35.53
C GLN A 376 -15.40 -6.79 34.52
#